data_AF-A0A0E4H162-F1
#
_entry.id   AF-A0A0E4H162-F1
#
_cell.length_a   1.000
_cell.length_b   1.000
_cell.length_c   1.000
_cell.angle_alpha   90.00
_cell.angle_beta   90.00
_cell.angle_gamma   90.00
#
_symmetry.space_group_name_H-M   'P 1'
#
loop_
_entity.id
_entity.type
_entity.pdbx_description
1 polymer ?
#
loop_
_entity_poly.entity_id
_entity_poly.type
_entity_poly.pdbx_seq_one_letter_code
_entity_poly.pdbx_strand_id
1 'polypeptide(L)'
;MQPALRVPPGGFHYLFTPAQPLAESGRHATCSAAPDASKRGRPAWLTVDVVSQLSFFTAEAVPPAVADLCGVLAASGQIVTVGASDASEGRGARLSVVVDQLWRATALAEMISEAGLVPEIGRTDEDTPLVRTAIDPSLSAIAAEWTRGAVKTVPPRWLPGPRELRAWTIAAGTPEGEHYQLGLDPHAPDTHSPLASALMRVGIAPTLIGTRGGRPALRISGRRRLSRLVENVGEHPDGAEALALWPRV
;
A
#
# COMPACT_ATOMS: atom_id res chain seq x y z
N MET A 1 54.02 11.11 14.79
CA MET A 1 54.48 11.62 13.48
C MET A 1 54.98 10.42 12.66
N GLN A 2 54.09 9.81 11.87
CA GLN A 2 54.30 8.87 10.76
C GLN A 2 52.92 8.70 10.06
N PRO A 3 52.88 8.33 8.76
CA PRO A 3 52.14 9.11 7.77
C PRO A 3 50.75 8.57 7.38
N ALA A 4 49.95 9.49 6.84
CA ALA A 4 48.61 9.30 6.31
C ALA A 4 48.57 8.35 5.09
N LEU A 5 47.67 7.38 5.12
CA LEU A 5 47.31 6.57 3.96
C LEU A 5 46.29 7.34 3.10
N ARG A 6 46.66 7.55 1.84
CA ARG A 6 45.93 8.31 0.82
C ARG A 6 45.01 7.35 0.05
N VAL A 7 43.72 7.68 -0.01
CA VAL A 7 42.70 6.98 -0.82
C VAL A 7 42.83 7.41 -2.30
N PRO A 8 42.79 6.49 -3.29
CA PRO A 8 42.69 6.86 -4.70
C PRO A 8 41.22 7.00 -5.18
N PRO A 9 40.90 7.93 -6.09
CA PRO A 9 39.57 8.03 -6.70
C PRO A 9 39.49 7.16 -7.96
N GLY A 10 38.57 6.20 -7.99
CA GLY A 10 38.22 5.42 -9.18
C GLY A 10 36.98 5.96 -9.85
N GLY A 11 37.15 6.69 -10.95
CA GLY A 11 36.07 7.15 -11.81
C GLY A 11 35.62 6.04 -12.77
N PHE A 12 34.31 5.79 -12.84
CA PHE A 12 33.69 4.94 -13.86
C PHE A 12 32.92 5.84 -14.84
N HIS A 13 33.44 5.96 -16.06
CA HIS A 13 32.74 6.54 -17.19
C HIS A 13 31.90 5.44 -17.87
N TYR A 14 30.57 5.54 -17.78
CA TYR A 14 29.67 4.80 -18.66
C TYR A 14 29.11 5.76 -19.71
N LEU A 15 29.51 5.54 -20.97
CA LEU A 15 28.92 6.17 -22.15
C LEU A 15 27.58 5.48 -22.43
N PHE A 16 26.48 6.22 -22.32
CA PHE A 16 25.15 5.76 -22.72
C PHE A 16 24.73 6.52 -23.98
N THR A 17 24.64 5.80 -25.10
CA THR A 17 24.11 6.28 -26.37
C THR A 17 22.60 6.05 -26.40
N PRO A 18 21.74 7.08 -26.53
CA PRO A 18 20.33 6.85 -26.80
C PRO A 18 20.05 6.70 -28.30
N ALA A 19 19.40 5.60 -28.67
CA ALA A 19 18.80 5.36 -29.97
C ALA A 19 17.53 6.22 -30.16
N GLN A 20 17.38 6.82 -31.35
CA GLN A 20 16.22 7.62 -31.74
C GLN A 20 15.00 6.73 -32.08
N PRO A 21 13.76 7.17 -31.78
CA PRO A 21 12.54 6.50 -32.23
C PRO A 21 12.18 6.88 -33.68
N LEU A 22 11.79 5.87 -34.48
CA LEU A 22 11.23 6.02 -35.82
C LEU A 22 9.83 6.64 -35.78
N ALA A 23 9.59 7.55 -36.72
CA ALA A 23 8.32 8.22 -36.98
C ALA A 23 7.28 7.28 -37.61
N GLU A 24 6.06 7.29 -37.06
CA GLU A 24 4.88 6.67 -37.66
C GLU A 24 4.30 7.56 -38.77
N SER A 25 4.13 6.98 -39.96
CA SER A 25 3.55 7.61 -41.14
C SER A 25 2.03 7.40 -41.13
N GLY A 26 1.28 8.50 -41.02
CA GLY A 26 -0.16 8.53 -41.21
C GLY A 26 -0.57 8.36 -42.66
N ARG A 27 -1.70 7.66 -42.88
CA ARG A 27 -2.47 7.73 -44.12
C ARG A 27 -3.97 7.87 -43.83
N HIS A 28 -4.54 8.75 -44.63
CA HIS A 28 -5.92 9.20 -44.75
C HIS A 28 -6.97 8.09 -44.94
N ALA A 29 -8.18 8.35 -44.46
CA ALA A 29 -9.42 8.05 -45.19
C ALA A 29 -10.51 9.07 -44.84
N THR A 30 -11.23 9.50 -45.88
CA THR A 30 -12.18 10.61 -46.00
C THR A 30 -13.64 10.14 -46.01
N CYS A 31 -14.55 11.12 -46.05
CA CYS A 31 -15.99 11.09 -46.38
C CYS A 31 -16.93 10.81 -45.20
N SER A 32 -17.84 11.69 -44.75
CA SER A 32 -18.80 12.63 -45.38
C SER A 32 -20.24 12.10 -45.27
N ALA A 33 -21.12 13.02 -44.87
CA ALA A 33 -22.58 13.07 -45.02
C ALA A 33 -23.48 12.32 -44.01
N ALA A 34 -24.18 13.13 -43.21
CA ALA A 34 -25.49 12.85 -42.64
C ALA A 34 -26.60 12.96 -43.70
N PRO A 35 -27.79 12.40 -43.43
CA PRO A 35 -28.97 13.27 -43.39
C PRO A 35 -29.94 13.01 -42.23
N ASP A 36 -30.74 14.05 -42.02
CA ASP A 36 -31.84 14.27 -41.07
C ASP A 36 -33.12 13.46 -41.41
N ALA A 37 -33.87 13.03 -40.38
CA ALA A 37 -35.33 12.84 -40.45
C ALA A 37 -35.96 12.51 -39.07
N SER A 38 -36.41 13.56 -38.37
CA SER A 38 -37.79 13.74 -37.86
C SER A 38 -38.69 12.52 -37.48
N LYS A 39 -39.16 12.58 -36.21
CA LYS A 39 -40.53 12.29 -35.66
C LYS A 39 -40.94 10.87 -35.22
N ARG A 40 -41.23 10.83 -33.90
CA ARG A 40 -42.40 10.27 -33.18
C ARG A 40 -42.66 8.75 -33.19
N GLY A 41 -42.72 8.21 -31.97
CA GLY A 41 -43.55 7.05 -31.63
C GLY A 41 -43.09 6.30 -30.38
N ARG A 42 -43.73 6.52 -29.23
CA ARG A 42 -43.64 5.61 -28.07
C ARG A 42 -44.61 4.44 -28.28
N PRO A 43 -44.21 3.21 -27.93
CA PRO A 43 -45.07 2.33 -27.11
C PRO A 43 -44.25 1.80 -25.91
N ALA A 44 -44.74 1.90 -24.68
CA ALA A 44 -45.66 0.96 -24.04
C ALA A 44 -45.03 -0.44 -23.82
N TRP A 45 -44.36 -0.55 -22.66
CA TRP A 45 -44.22 -1.71 -21.76
C TRP A 45 -44.39 -3.12 -22.34
N LEU A 46 -43.31 -3.90 -22.25
CA LEU A 46 -43.35 -5.36 -22.06
C LEU A 46 -42.51 -5.68 -20.82
N THR A 47 -43.18 -6.23 -19.82
CA THR A 47 -42.64 -6.80 -18.58
C THR A 47 -41.76 -8.00 -18.94
N VAL A 48 -40.46 -7.93 -18.61
CA VAL A 48 -39.61 -9.11 -18.50
C VAL A 48 -39.49 -9.40 -17.02
N ASP A 49 -39.99 -10.57 -16.64
CA ASP A 49 -39.86 -11.18 -15.33
C ASP A 49 -38.44 -11.05 -14.80
N VAL A 50 -38.36 -10.69 -13.53
CA VAL A 50 -37.13 -10.68 -12.73
C VAL A 50 -36.62 -12.11 -12.69
N VAL A 51 -35.73 -12.44 -13.61
CA VAL A 51 -34.62 -13.31 -13.28
C VAL A 51 -33.48 -12.36 -12.95
N SER A 52 -33.51 -11.81 -11.74
CA SER A 52 -32.26 -11.43 -11.10
C SER A 52 -31.46 -12.73 -11.03
N GLN A 53 -30.61 -12.96 -12.03
CA GLN A 53 -29.51 -13.87 -11.87
C GLN A 53 -28.73 -13.31 -10.68
N LEU A 54 -29.02 -13.88 -9.51
CA LEU A 54 -28.08 -13.97 -8.43
C LEU A 54 -26.87 -14.67 -9.04
N SER A 55 -25.95 -13.88 -9.57
CA SER A 55 -24.57 -14.29 -9.74
C SER A 55 -24.06 -14.64 -8.36
N PHE A 56 -24.30 -15.87 -7.94
CA PHE A 56 -23.50 -16.55 -6.94
C PHE A 56 -22.13 -16.80 -7.58
N PHE A 57 -21.38 -15.71 -7.79
CA PHE A 57 -19.96 -15.80 -7.53
C PHE A 57 -19.87 -15.92 -6.02
N THR A 58 -19.91 -17.16 -5.53
CA THR A 58 -19.25 -17.48 -4.27
C THR A 58 -17.82 -16.99 -4.46
N ALA A 59 -17.55 -15.80 -3.94
CA ALA A 59 -16.24 -15.23 -3.90
C ALA A 59 -15.32 -16.30 -3.33
N GLU A 60 -14.32 -16.72 -4.11
CA GLU A 60 -13.09 -17.15 -3.48
C GLU A 60 -12.71 -16.00 -2.54
N ALA A 61 -12.95 -16.19 -1.25
CA ALA A 61 -12.32 -15.36 -0.25
C ALA A 61 -10.83 -15.61 -0.45
N VAL A 62 -10.17 -14.71 -1.19
CA VAL A 62 -8.74 -14.82 -1.45
C VAL A 62 -8.07 -15.01 -0.08
N PRO A 63 -7.38 -16.14 0.14
CA PRO A 63 -6.84 -16.45 1.45
C PRO A 63 -5.84 -15.35 1.83
N PRO A 64 -5.73 -15.02 3.14
CA PRO A 64 -4.71 -14.09 3.60
C PRO A 64 -3.32 -14.55 3.13
N ALA A 65 -2.51 -13.60 2.71
CA ALA A 65 -1.20 -13.85 2.15
C ALA A 65 -0.15 -12.92 2.78
N VAL A 66 1.11 -13.34 2.75
CA VAL A 66 2.24 -12.56 3.29
C VAL A 66 2.33 -11.16 2.64
N ALA A 67 1.91 -11.03 1.37
CA ALA A 67 1.87 -9.75 0.65
C ALA A 67 0.90 -8.72 1.27
N ASP A 68 -0.17 -9.16 1.94
CA ASP A 68 -1.14 -8.29 2.60
C ASP A 68 -0.49 -7.40 3.67
N LEU A 69 0.60 -7.87 4.26
CA LEU A 69 1.34 -7.16 5.29
C LEU A 69 2.14 -5.97 4.72
N CYS A 70 2.25 -5.81 3.39
CA CYS A 70 2.91 -4.67 2.77
C CYS A 70 2.25 -3.32 3.15
N GLY A 71 0.98 -3.32 3.55
CA GLY A 71 0.32 -2.15 4.12
C GLY A 71 1.04 -1.57 5.35
N VAL A 72 1.69 -2.42 6.14
CA VAL A 72 2.52 -1.99 7.29
C VAL A 72 3.75 -1.18 6.83
N LEU A 73 4.31 -1.53 5.67
CA LEU A 73 5.48 -0.85 5.08
C LEU A 73 5.12 0.49 4.43
N ALA A 74 3.86 0.69 4.05
CA ALA A 74 3.34 2.00 3.63
C ALA A 74 3.28 3.01 4.81
N ALA A 75 3.23 2.51 6.05
CA ALA A 75 3.39 3.29 7.27
C ALA A 75 4.86 3.26 7.76
N SER A 76 5.07 3.42 9.07
CA SER A 76 6.40 3.39 9.72
C SER A 76 7.02 1.99 9.83
N GLY A 77 6.34 0.93 9.40
CA GLY A 77 6.83 -0.43 9.53
C GLY A 77 8.11 -0.70 8.74
N GLN A 78 8.98 -1.55 9.24
CA GLN A 78 10.28 -1.87 8.66
C GLN A 78 10.35 -3.36 8.34
N ILE A 79 11.08 -3.70 7.28
CA ILE A 79 11.44 -5.08 6.96
C ILE A 79 12.95 -5.20 6.88
N VAL A 80 13.51 -6.17 7.60
CA VAL A 80 14.96 -6.39 7.69
C VAL A 80 15.26 -7.82 7.28
N THR A 81 16.18 -7.97 6.33
CA THR A 81 16.69 -9.30 5.97
C THR A 81 17.70 -9.77 7.00
N VAL A 82 17.55 -11.00 7.47
CA VAL A 82 18.47 -11.66 8.39
C VAL A 82 19.10 -12.84 7.65
N GLY A 83 20.42 -12.81 7.51
CA GLY A 83 21.17 -13.94 6.96
C GLY A 83 21.59 -14.87 8.08
N ALA A 84 21.53 -16.18 7.83
CA ALA A 84 22.35 -17.11 8.58
C ALA A 84 23.82 -16.95 8.14
N SER A 85 24.73 -17.07 9.11
CA SER A 85 26.17 -17.03 8.89
C SER A 85 26.70 -18.20 8.06
N ASP A 86 25.86 -19.20 7.77
CA ASP A 86 26.23 -20.43 7.08
C ASP A 86 25.35 -20.70 5.85
N ALA A 87 25.96 -21.17 4.77
CA ALA A 87 25.33 -21.28 3.44
C ALA A 87 24.17 -22.31 3.37
N SER A 88 23.96 -23.09 4.44
CA SER A 88 22.93 -24.13 4.53
C SER A 88 21.60 -23.63 5.13
N GLU A 89 21.57 -22.47 5.78
CA GLU A 89 20.34 -21.90 6.33
C GLU A 89 19.86 -20.75 5.43
N GLY A 90 18.61 -20.87 4.95
CA GLY A 90 18.03 -19.90 4.05
C GLY A 90 17.97 -18.49 4.65
N ARG A 91 18.30 -17.49 3.85
CA ARG A 91 18.14 -16.07 4.20
C ARG A 91 16.65 -15.76 4.44
N GLY A 92 16.32 -15.32 5.64
CA GLY A 92 14.96 -14.90 6.02
C GLY A 92 14.84 -13.40 6.13
N ALA A 93 13.62 -12.91 6.34
CA ALA A 93 13.38 -11.53 6.72
C ALA A 93 12.37 -11.43 7.87
N ARG A 94 12.32 -10.27 8.49
CA ARG A 94 11.40 -9.95 9.58
C ARG A 94 10.75 -8.61 9.32
N LEU A 95 9.43 -8.59 9.40
CA LEU A 95 8.62 -7.37 9.38
C LEU A 95 8.37 -6.92 10.82
N SER A 96 8.39 -5.61 11.07
CA SER A 96 8.12 -5.03 12.38
C SER A 96 7.51 -3.65 12.28
N VAL A 97 6.66 -3.25 13.22
CA VAL A 97 6.14 -1.88 13.32
C VAL A 97 5.87 -1.51 14.77
N VAL A 98 6.33 -0.31 15.14
CA VAL A 98 6.00 0.34 16.41
C VAL A 98 4.71 1.13 16.21
N VAL A 99 3.75 0.96 17.12
CA VAL A 99 2.41 1.56 17.07
C VAL A 99 2.09 2.26 18.38
N ASP A 100 1.16 3.22 18.34
CA ASP A 100 0.83 4.04 19.50
C ASP A 100 -0.05 3.33 20.54
N GLN A 101 -0.79 2.29 20.14
CA GLN A 101 -1.77 1.59 20.98
C GLN A 101 -1.68 0.07 20.82
N LEU A 102 -1.86 -0.66 21.93
CA LEU A 102 -1.72 -2.11 21.96
C LEU A 102 -2.75 -2.83 21.06
N TRP A 103 -3.95 -2.28 20.89
CA TRP A 103 -4.96 -2.87 20.00
C TRP A 103 -4.46 -2.95 18.55
N ARG A 104 -3.65 -1.98 18.09
CA ARG A 104 -3.06 -2.00 16.74
C ARG A 104 -2.07 -3.15 16.60
N ALA A 105 -1.21 -3.34 17.61
CA ALA A 105 -0.24 -4.43 17.63
C ALA A 105 -0.95 -5.80 17.64
N THR A 106 -2.06 -5.91 18.40
CA THR A 106 -2.88 -7.12 18.49
C THR A 106 -3.57 -7.44 17.17
N ALA A 107 -4.24 -6.46 16.55
CA ALA A 107 -4.90 -6.64 15.26
C ALA A 107 -3.91 -6.95 14.12
N LEU A 108 -2.71 -6.37 14.15
CA LEU A 108 -1.65 -6.73 13.20
C LEU A 108 -1.08 -8.12 13.46
N ALA A 109 -0.98 -8.57 14.72
CA ALA A 109 -0.57 -9.93 15.06
C ALA A 109 -1.57 -10.98 14.55
N GLU A 110 -2.87 -10.68 14.57
CA GLU A 110 -3.91 -11.50 13.94
C GLU A 110 -3.70 -11.60 12.42
N MET A 111 -3.50 -10.47 11.73
CA MET A 111 -3.21 -10.46 10.29
C MET A 111 -1.92 -11.23 9.95
N ILE A 112 -0.88 -11.13 10.79
CA ILE A 112 0.36 -11.90 10.64
C ILE A 112 0.08 -13.41 10.75
N SER A 113 -0.72 -13.81 11.75
CA SER A 113 -1.10 -15.22 11.97
C SER A 113 -1.94 -15.76 10.81
N GLU A 114 -2.90 -14.97 10.33
CA GLU A 114 -3.74 -15.27 9.17
C GLU A 114 -2.91 -15.50 7.90
N ALA A 115 -1.85 -14.72 7.71
CA ALA A 115 -0.90 -14.87 6.60
C ALA A 115 0.04 -16.08 6.74
N GLY A 116 -0.10 -16.88 7.81
CA GLY A 116 0.69 -18.08 8.07
C GLY A 116 2.05 -17.82 8.72
N LEU A 117 2.25 -16.63 9.30
CA LEU A 117 3.49 -16.26 9.98
C LEU A 117 3.30 -16.25 11.51
N VAL A 118 4.40 -16.33 12.25
CA VAL A 118 4.37 -16.25 13.73
C VAL A 118 4.53 -14.80 14.18
N PRO A 119 3.54 -14.18 14.83
CA PRO A 119 3.69 -12.85 15.40
C PRO A 119 4.35 -12.88 16.77
N GLU A 120 4.98 -11.77 17.13
CA GLU A 120 5.46 -11.46 18.46
C GLU A 120 5.06 -10.01 18.78
N ILE A 121 4.31 -9.83 19.87
CA ILE A 121 4.01 -8.50 20.42
C ILE A 121 5.01 -8.24 21.55
N GLY A 122 5.65 -7.08 21.50
CA GLY A 122 6.57 -6.60 22.51
C GLY A 122 6.40 -5.11 22.76
N ARG A 123 7.41 -4.50 23.37
CA ARG A 123 7.49 -3.05 23.59
C ARG A 123 8.90 -2.58 23.24
N THR A 124 9.05 -1.33 22.82
CA THR A 124 10.36 -0.68 22.69
C THR A 124 10.93 -0.36 24.07
N ASP A 125 12.19 0.10 24.11
CA ASP A 125 12.83 0.54 25.36
C ASP A 125 12.10 1.75 25.99
N GLU A 126 11.43 2.56 25.16
CA GLU A 126 10.54 3.67 25.57
C GLU A 126 9.12 3.21 25.92
N ASP A 127 8.91 1.92 26.17
CA ASP A 127 7.62 1.33 26.53
C ASP A 127 6.51 1.54 25.48
N THR A 128 6.87 1.64 24.19
CA THR A 128 5.87 1.79 23.11
C THR A 128 5.51 0.44 22.50
N PRO A 129 4.22 0.09 22.26
CA PRO A 129 3.84 -1.19 21.66
C PRO A 129 4.53 -1.45 20.30
N LEU A 130 4.99 -2.69 20.13
CA LEU A 130 5.66 -3.18 18.92
C LEU A 130 5.03 -4.52 18.53
N VAL A 131 4.82 -4.74 17.23
CA VAL A 131 4.55 -6.07 16.68
C VAL A 131 5.59 -6.41 15.63
N ARG A 132 6.04 -7.65 15.62
CA ARG A 132 6.97 -8.17 14.61
C ARG A 132 6.67 -9.62 14.26
N THR A 133 7.13 -10.05 13.10
CA THR A 133 7.13 -11.47 12.74
C THR A 133 8.35 -12.17 13.35
N ALA A 134 8.30 -13.49 13.49
CA ALA A 134 9.51 -14.30 13.47
C ALA A 134 10.29 -14.06 12.16
N ILE A 135 11.56 -14.46 12.13
CA ILE A 135 12.33 -14.46 10.88
C ILE A 135 11.78 -15.57 10.00
N ASP A 136 11.37 -15.23 8.78
CA ASP A 136 10.76 -16.18 7.85
C ASP A 136 11.28 -15.98 6.41
N PRO A 137 11.59 -17.05 5.66
CA PRO A 137 12.02 -16.97 4.25
C PRO A 137 10.99 -16.38 3.30
N SER A 138 9.69 -16.53 3.57
CA SER A 138 8.62 -16.01 2.71
C SER A 138 8.61 -14.49 2.63
N LEU A 139 9.15 -13.81 3.64
CA LEU A 139 9.28 -12.35 3.69
C LEU A 139 10.46 -11.83 2.84
N SER A 140 11.37 -12.69 2.38
CA SER A 140 12.56 -12.27 1.65
C SER A 140 12.26 -11.59 0.32
N ALA A 141 11.20 -12.02 -0.39
CA ALA A 141 10.77 -11.36 -1.63
C ALA A 141 10.26 -9.94 -1.36
N ILE A 142 9.41 -9.77 -0.33
CA ILE A 142 8.93 -8.45 0.09
C ILE A 142 10.10 -7.57 0.51
N ALA A 143 11.06 -8.10 1.27
CA ALA A 143 12.24 -7.35 1.69
C ALA A 143 13.04 -6.83 0.49
N ALA A 144 13.24 -7.67 -0.53
CA ALA A 144 13.96 -7.28 -1.74
C ALA A 144 13.22 -6.21 -2.56
N GLU A 145 11.88 -6.23 -2.59
CA GLU A 145 11.09 -5.24 -3.34
C GLU A 145 10.95 -3.89 -2.60
N TRP A 146 10.85 -3.94 -1.27
CA TRP A 146 10.62 -2.77 -0.42
C TRP A 146 11.89 -2.12 0.12
N THR A 147 13.07 -2.65 -0.22
CA THR A 147 14.35 -2.06 0.21
C THR A 147 15.32 -1.89 -0.95
N ARG A 148 16.07 -0.78 -0.93
CA ARG A 148 17.28 -0.60 -1.73
C ARG A 148 18.45 -0.34 -0.80
N GLY A 149 19.23 -1.39 -0.53
CA GLY A 149 20.20 -1.36 0.56
C GLY A 149 19.49 -1.24 1.91
N ALA A 150 19.82 -0.22 2.69
CA ALA A 150 19.18 0.05 3.99
C ALA A 150 17.97 1.01 3.89
N VAL A 151 17.60 1.46 2.69
CA VAL A 151 16.57 2.48 2.49
C VAL A 151 15.25 1.81 2.10
N LYS A 152 14.15 2.19 2.78
CA LYS A 152 12.79 1.79 2.41
C LYS A 152 12.37 2.42 1.08
N THR A 153 11.78 1.62 0.21
CA THR A 153 11.28 2.03 -1.10
C THR A 153 9.91 1.43 -1.37
N VAL A 154 9.15 2.04 -2.28
CA VAL A 154 7.86 1.49 -2.74
C VAL A 154 8.09 0.73 -4.05
N PRO A 155 7.64 -0.53 -4.17
CA PRO A 155 7.80 -1.29 -5.41
C PRO A 155 7.12 -0.59 -6.59
N PRO A 156 7.71 -0.59 -7.80
CA PRO A 156 7.08 0.00 -8.97
C PRO A 156 5.71 -0.63 -9.24
N ARG A 157 4.69 0.21 -9.41
CA ARG A 157 3.30 -0.21 -9.66
C ARG A 157 2.63 -0.96 -8.50
N TRP A 158 3.18 -0.93 -7.29
CA TRP A 158 2.45 -1.41 -6.11
C TRP A 158 1.13 -0.63 -5.96
N LEU A 159 0.04 -1.37 -5.78
CA LEU A 159 -1.30 -0.85 -5.51
C LEU A 159 -1.83 -1.60 -4.29
N PRO A 160 -2.29 -0.91 -3.24
CA PRO A 160 -2.80 -1.59 -2.06
C PRO A 160 -4.17 -2.21 -2.36
N GLY A 161 -4.33 -3.49 -2.08
CA GLY A 161 -5.63 -4.16 -2.03
C GLY A 161 -6.35 -3.90 -0.70
N PRO A 162 -7.52 -4.52 -0.49
CA PRO A 162 -8.30 -4.38 0.74
C PRO A 162 -7.50 -4.71 2.01
N ARG A 163 -6.72 -5.80 2.01
CA ARG A 163 -5.95 -6.24 3.19
C ARG A 163 -4.71 -5.37 3.42
N GLU A 164 -4.02 -4.91 2.38
CA GLU A 164 -2.94 -3.92 2.54
C GLU A 164 -3.48 -2.58 3.05
N LEU A 165 -4.63 -2.11 2.57
CA LEU A 165 -5.28 -0.92 3.11
C LEU A 165 -5.65 -1.11 4.58
N ARG A 166 -6.20 -2.27 4.95
CA ARG A 166 -6.52 -2.61 6.34
C ARG A 166 -5.27 -2.57 7.22
N ALA A 167 -4.18 -3.22 6.81
CA ALA A 167 -2.91 -3.22 7.54
C ALA A 167 -2.35 -1.79 7.72
N TRP A 168 -2.43 -0.95 6.68
CA TRP A 168 -2.01 0.45 6.77
C TRP A 168 -2.90 1.26 7.73
N THR A 169 -4.22 1.09 7.67
CA THR A 169 -5.18 1.72 8.58
C THR A 169 -4.96 1.30 10.03
N ILE A 170 -4.72 0.01 10.30
CA ILE A 170 -4.40 -0.46 11.65
C ILE A 170 -3.05 0.11 12.10
N ALA A 171 -2.03 0.18 11.24
CA ALA A 171 -0.72 0.67 11.63
C ALA A 171 -0.71 2.19 11.93
N ALA A 172 -1.41 3.00 11.14
CA ALA A 172 -1.25 4.46 11.17
C ALA A 172 -2.50 5.28 10.78
N GLY A 173 -3.69 4.67 10.80
CA GLY A 173 -4.94 5.35 10.50
C GLY A 173 -5.48 6.18 11.68
N THR A 174 -5.87 7.43 11.44
CA THR A 174 -6.47 8.30 12.47
C THR A 174 -7.56 9.21 11.88
N PRO A 175 -8.72 9.38 12.55
CA PRO A 175 -9.70 10.38 12.17
C PRO A 175 -9.16 11.80 12.43
N GLU A 176 -9.51 12.75 11.56
CA GLU A 176 -9.21 14.18 11.68
C GLU A 176 -10.46 14.99 11.29
N GLY A 177 -11.34 15.28 12.25
CA GLY A 177 -12.62 15.94 11.96
C GLY A 177 -13.43 15.17 10.92
N GLU A 178 -13.72 15.82 9.79
CA GLU A 178 -14.43 15.26 8.63
C GLU A 178 -13.51 14.51 7.64
N HIS A 179 -12.28 14.25 8.04
CA HIS A 179 -11.25 13.61 7.22
C HIS A 179 -10.72 12.36 7.90
N TYR A 180 -10.06 11.53 7.12
CA TYR A 180 -9.29 10.41 7.63
C TYR A 180 -7.85 10.54 7.16
N GLN A 181 -6.89 10.24 8.04
CA GLN A 181 -5.48 10.28 7.72
C GLN A 181 -4.89 8.88 7.74
N LEU A 182 -4.05 8.58 6.75
CA LEU A 182 -3.13 7.45 6.79
C LEU A 182 -1.72 7.99 6.99
N GLY A 183 -1.11 7.72 8.14
CA GLY A 183 0.24 8.13 8.45
C GLY A 183 1.28 7.48 7.53
N LEU A 184 2.34 8.22 7.23
CA LEU A 184 3.48 7.80 6.41
C LEU A 184 4.75 7.73 7.26
N ASP A 185 5.77 7.04 6.78
CA ASP A 185 7.07 6.99 7.45
C ASP A 185 7.80 8.34 7.39
N PRO A 186 8.08 9.02 8.52
CA PRO A 186 8.88 10.23 8.56
C PRO A 186 10.32 10.04 8.08
N HIS A 187 10.86 8.82 8.22
CA HIS A 187 12.24 8.48 7.90
C HIS A 187 12.43 8.00 6.45
N ALA A 188 11.35 7.88 5.67
CA ALA A 188 11.40 7.47 4.27
C ALA A 188 10.61 8.44 3.35
N PRO A 189 11.00 9.73 3.27
CA PRO A 189 10.25 10.75 2.51
C PRO A 189 10.06 10.42 1.02
N ASP A 190 11.01 9.70 0.42
CA ASP A 190 10.93 9.28 -0.99
C ASP A 190 9.76 8.31 -1.27
N THR A 191 9.17 7.71 -0.22
CA THR A 191 7.99 6.83 -0.36
C THR A 191 6.67 7.58 -0.44
N HIS A 192 6.61 8.84 0.01
CA HIS A 192 5.35 9.57 0.20
C HIS A 192 4.57 9.79 -1.10
N SER A 193 5.24 10.27 -2.14
CA SER A 193 4.62 10.53 -3.45
C SER A 193 4.21 9.25 -4.18
N PRO A 194 5.04 8.18 -4.22
CA PRO A 194 4.63 6.87 -4.72
C PRO A 194 3.40 6.30 -4.01
N LEU A 195 3.32 6.37 -2.68
CA LEU A 195 2.17 5.88 -1.91
C LEU A 195 0.90 6.69 -2.18
N ALA A 196 1.00 8.03 -2.29
CA ALA A 196 -0.11 8.87 -2.70
C ALA A 196 -0.63 8.50 -4.10
N SER A 197 0.29 8.26 -5.04
CA SER A 197 -0.03 7.85 -6.40
C SER A 197 -0.71 6.48 -6.45
N ALA A 198 -0.28 5.53 -5.60
CA ALA A 198 -0.91 4.22 -5.46
C ALA A 198 -2.36 4.34 -4.98
N LEU A 199 -2.63 5.15 -3.94
CA LEU A 199 -3.99 5.43 -3.46
C LEU A 199 -4.89 6.07 -4.53
N MET A 200 -4.35 7.02 -5.30
CA MET A 200 -5.09 7.63 -6.41
C MET A 200 -5.52 6.58 -7.44
N ARG A 201 -4.66 5.60 -7.76
CA ARG A 201 -4.93 4.56 -8.76
C ARG A 201 -5.96 3.53 -8.30
N VAL A 202 -6.11 3.30 -6.99
CA VAL A 202 -7.23 2.52 -6.42
C VAL A 202 -8.49 3.35 -6.17
N GLY A 203 -8.50 4.62 -6.60
CA GLY A 203 -9.67 5.49 -6.57
C GLY A 203 -9.88 6.27 -5.27
N ILE A 204 -8.87 6.34 -4.41
CA ILE A 204 -8.86 7.12 -3.17
C ILE A 204 -7.85 8.25 -3.34
N ALA A 205 -8.25 9.39 -3.92
CA ALA A 205 -7.32 10.50 -4.13
C ALA A 205 -7.03 11.26 -2.81
N PRO A 206 -5.82 11.18 -2.24
CA PRO A 206 -5.50 11.84 -0.97
C PRO A 206 -4.85 13.21 -1.18
N THR A 207 -4.69 13.97 -0.11
CA THR A 207 -3.80 15.13 -0.03
C THR A 207 -2.62 14.80 0.87
N LEU A 208 -1.39 14.93 0.37
CA LEU A 208 -0.19 14.79 1.21
C LEU A 208 -0.06 16.00 2.14
N ILE A 209 0.04 15.76 3.43
CA ILE A 209 0.14 16.77 4.49
C ILE A 209 1.30 16.44 5.45
N GLY A 210 1.64 17.37 6.35
CA GLY A 210 2.54 17.10 7.47
C GLY A 210 4.02 16.89 7.13
N THR A 211 4.41 17.01 5.86
CA THR A 211 5.79 16.77 5.37
C THR A 211 6.84 17.69 5.99
N ARG A 212 6.44 18.87 6.50
CA ARG A 212 7.33 19.80 7.22
C ARG A 212 7.31 19.64 8.74
N GLY A 213 6.32 18.93 9.30
CA GLY A 213 6.06 18.85 10.74
C GLY A 213 6.42 17.51 11.37
N GLY A 214 7.18 16.67 10.67
CA GLY A 214 7.62 15.36 11.17
C GLY A 214 6.53 14.28 11.25
N ARG A 215 5.28 14.59 10.88
CA ARG A 215 4.15 13.64 10.86
C ARG A 215 3.51 13.64 9.46
N PRO A 216 4.22 13.16 8.42
CA PRO A 216 3.68 13.08 7.08
C PRO A 216 2.49 12.13 7.05
N ALA A 217 1.43 12.51 6.33
CA ALA A 217 0.23 11.70 6.21
C ALA A 217 -0.50 11.96 4.88
N LEU A 218 -1.34 11.01 4.48
CA LEU A 218 -2.27 11.12 3.37
C LEU A 218 -3.67 11.39 3.93
N ARG A 219 -4.13 12.62 3.75
CA ARG A 219 -5.47 13.04 4.17
C ARG A 219 -6.50 12.70 3.10
N ILE A 220 -7.51 11.95 3.48
CA ILE A 220 -8.63 11.52 2.65
C ILE A 220 -9.85 12.33 3.05
N SER A 221 -10.39 13.07 2.09
CA SER A 221 -11.51 13.98 2.31
C SER A 221 -12.64 13.73 1.31
N GLY A 222 -13.86 13.91 1.77
CA GLY A 222 -15.07 13.82 0.97
C GLY A 222 -15.68 12.42 0.97
N ARG A 223 -17.02 12.41 1.06
CA ARG A 223 -17.84 11.21 1.28
C ARG A 223 -17.47 10.03 0.38
N ARG A 224 -17.39 10.23 -0.94
CA ARG A 224 -17.07 9.17 -1.92
C ARG A 224 -15.73 8.47 -1.65
N ARG A 225 -14.70 9.23 -1.25
CA ARG A 225 -13.36 8.67 -0.99
C ARG A 225 -13.30 7.95 0.35
N LEU A 226 -13.98 8.48 1.36
CA LEU A 226 -14.13 7.82 2.66
C LEU A 226 -14.95 6.54 2.55
N SER A 227 -16.07 6.54 1.81
CA SER A 227 -16.85 5.32 1.56
C SER A 227 -16.00 4.24 0.92
N ARG A 228 -15.20 4.57 -0.11
CA ARG A 228 -14.28 3.62 -0.73
C ARG A 228 -13.23 3.08 0.24
N LEU A 229 -12.68 3.93 1.12
CA LEU A 229 -11.74 3.48 2.14
C LEU A 229 -12.44 2.47 3.08
N VAL A 230 -13.60 2.83 3.63
CA VAL A 230 -14.39 1.98 4.54
C VAL A 230 -14.76 0.64 3.88
N GLU A 231 -15.22 0.67 2.63
CA GLU A 231 -15.51 -0.53 1.84
C GLU A 231 -14.29 -1.45 1.69
N ASN A 232 -13.09 -0.88 1.51
CA ASN A 232 -11.86 -1.67 1.34
C ASN A 232 -11.30 -2.19 2.68
N VAL A 233 -11.30 -1.38 3.73
CA VAL A 233 -10.69 -1.78 5.01
C VAL A 233 -11.57 -2.73 5.81
N GLY A 234 -12.89 -2.73 5.56
CA GLY A 234 -13.87 -3.57 6.25
C GLY A 234 -14.19 -3.11 7.66
N GLU A 235 -14.75 -4.01 8.46
CA GLU A 235 -15.15 -3.75 9.85
C GLU A 235 -13.95 -3.50 10.76
N HIS A 236 -14.12 -2.65 11.78
CA HIS A 236 -13.04 -2.38 12.73
C HIS A 236 -12.64 -3.66 13.50
N PRO A 237 -11.37 -3.79 13.93
CA PRO A 237 -10.99 -4.78 14.93
C PRO A 237 -11.81 -4.62 16.22
N ASP A 238 -11.90 -5.65 17.04
CA ASP A 238 -12.66 -5.60 18.28
C ASP A 238 -12.16 -4.52 19.26
N GLY A 239 -13.09 -3.94 20.03
CA GLY A 239 -12.79 -2.98 21.08
C GLY A 239 -13.14 -1.52 20.74
N ALA A 240 -13.45 -0.74 21.79
CA ALA A 240 -13.92 0.64 21.65
C ALA A 240 -12.84 1.59 21.10
N GLU A 241 -11.56 1.36 21.42
CA GLU A 241 -10.43 2.17 20.92
C GLU A 241 -10.25 2.01 19.40
N ALA A 242 -10.36 0.77 18.90
CA ALA A 242 -10.32 0.48 17.47
C ALA A 242 -11.49 1.16 16.74
N LEU A 243 -12.72 1.00 17.26
CA LEU A 243 -13.92 1.66 16.72
C LEU A 243 -13.76 3.19 16.66
N ALA A 244 -13.21 3.81 17.71
CA ALA A 244 -13.03 5.26 17.78
C ALA A 244 -12.05 5.80 16.72
N LEU A 245 -11.10 4.97 16.27
CA LEU A 245 -10.03 5.35 15.34
C LEU A 245 -10.25 4.80 13.92
N TRP A 246 -11.28 3.99 13.70
CA TRP A 246 -11.60 3.41 12.39
C TRP A 246 -12.20 4.47 11.44
N PRO A 247 -11.96 4.37 10.11
CA PRO A 247 -12.60 5.28 9.17
C PRO A 247 -14.12 5.11 9.17
N ARG A 248 -14.81 6.25 9.01
CA ARG A 248 -16.27 6.35 8.91
C ARG A 248 -16.66 7.42 7.89
N VAL A 249 -17.92 7.41 7.48
CA VAL A 249 -18.49 8.26 6.41
C VAL A 249 -19.55 9.20 6.96
#